data_AF-A0A2D5HCY5-F1
#
_entry.id   AF-A0A2D5HCY5-F1
#
_cell.length_a   1.000
_cell.length_b   1.000
_cell.length_c   1.000
_cell.angle_alpha   90.00
_cell.angle_beta   90.00
_cell.angle_gamma   90.00
#
_symmetry.space_group_name_H-M   'P 1'
#
loop_
_entity.id
_entity.type
_entity.pdbx_description
1 polymer ?
#
loop_
_entity_poly.entity_id
_entity_poly.type
_entity_poly.pdbx_seq_one_letter_code
_entity_poly.pdbx_strand_id
1 'polypeptide(L)'
;MALVRVPDGQGGFRHDFRPVPPQPVKRKRKARVAPDPIKANPDAAAQQLQQLIERRERLEEEKASVADDIRDVNAEAKAMGYDVKAISAIIAMRKTNPDLRREAEMVLETYKTALGMD
;
A
#
# COMPACT_ATOMS: atom_id res chain seq x y z
N MET A 1 -18.75 -17.44 -18.22
CA MET A 1 -18.88 -18.88 -17.88
C MET A 1 -17.58 -19.34 -17.24
N ALA A 2 -17.63 -20.28 -16.30
CA ALA A 2 -16.44 -20.88 -15.70
C ALA A 2 -16.47 -22.38 -15.96
N LEU A 3 -15.29 -22.93 -16.27
CA LEU A 3 -15.09 -24.35 -16.47
C LEU A 3 -15.12 -25.05 -15.12
N VAL A 4 -16.08 -25.93 -14.89
CA VAL A 4 -16.21 -26.70 -13.65
C VAL A 4 -16.05 -28.18 -13.97
N ARG A 5 -15.24 -28.89 -13.18
CA ARG A 5 -15.05 -30.34 -13.30
C ARG A 5 -16.21 -31.05 -12.59
N VAL A 6 -16.97 -31.86 -13.31
CA VAL A 6 -18.17 -32.57 -12.83
C VAL A 6 -18.00 -34.08 -13.06
N PRO A 7 -18.27 -34.94 -12.07
CA PRO A 7 -18.16 -36.38 -12.22
C PRO A 7 -19.19 -36.89 -13.25
N ASP A 8 -18.77 -37.82 -14.12
CA ASP A 8 -19.59 -38.35 -15.23
C ASP A 8 -20.36 -39.63 -14.87
N GLY A 9 -20.18 -40.15 -13.66
CA GLY A 9 -20.90 -41.33 -13.15
C GLY A 9 -20.32 -42.68 -13.59
N GLN A 10 -19.27 -42.71 -14.41
CA GLN A 10 -18.56 -43.94 -14.82
C GLN A 10 -17.13 -44.02 -14.24
N GLY A 11 -16.85 -43.21 -13.21
CA GLY A 11 -15.53 -43.12 -12.59
C GLY A 11 -14.62 -42.06 -13.21
N GLY A 12 -15.10 -41.28 -14.18
CA GLY A 12 -14.40 -40.17 -14.82
C GLY A 12 -14.96 -38.80 -14.43
N PHE A 13 -14.39 -37.76 -15.03
CA PHE A 13 -14.85 -36.39 -14.87
C PHE A 13 -14.88 -35.69 -16.22
N ARG A 14 -15.95 -34.93 -16.46
CA ARG A 14 -16.09 -34.05 -17.62
C ARG A 14 -16.06 -32.59 -17.18
N HIS A 15 -15.74 -31.71 -18.12
CA HIS A 15 -15.74 -30.29 -17.87
C HIS A 15 -17.00 -29.65 -18.44
N ASP A 16 -17.82 -29.09 -17.56
CA ASP A 16 -19.04 -28.36 -17.93
C ASP A 16 -18.81 -26.86 -17.75
N PHE A 17 -19.26 -26.08 -18.73
CA PHE A 17 -19.30 -24.63 -18.60
C PHE A 17 -20.55 -24.21 -17.86
N ARG A 18 -20.38 -23.75 -16.62
CA ARG A 18 -21.49 -23.13 -15.88
C ARG A 18 -21.46 -21.62 -16.06
N PRO A 19 -22.63 -20.97 -16.24
CA PRO A 19 -22.70 -19.52 -16.18
C PRO A 19 -22.21 -19.08 -14.80
N VAL A 20 -21.19 -18.22 -14.78
CA VAL A 20 -20.78 -17.59 -13.52
C VAL A 20 -21.93 -16.66 -13.16
N PRO A 21 -22.55 -16.79 -11.99
CA PRO A 21 -23.57 -15.84 -11.58
C PRO A 21 -22.96 -14.44 -11.67
N PRO A 22 -23.70 -13.43 -12.16
CA PRO A 22 -23.18 -12.08 -12.26
C PRO A 22 -22.70 -11.67 -10.87
N GLN A 23 -21.39 -11.53 -10.71
CA GLN A 23 -20.84 -11.07 -9.45
C GLN A 23 -21.42 -9.67 -9.21
N PRO A 24 -21.89 -9.35 -7.99
CA PRO A 24 -22.42 -8.04 -7.71
C PRO A 24 -21.31 -7.02 -7.98
N VAL A 25 -21.51 -6.21 -9.02
CA VAL A 25 -20.61 -5.09 -9.32
C VAL A 25 -20.59 -4.19 -8.08
N LYS A 26 -19.42 -4.03 -7.45
CA LYS A 26 -19.24 -3.14 -6.30
C LYS A 26 -19.50 -1.70 -6.75
N ARG A 27 -20.77 -1.27 -6.76
CA ARG A 27 -21.15 0.13 -7.01
C ARG A 27 -20.55 0.98 -5.88
N LYS A 28 -19.64 1.89 -6.20
CA LYS A 28 -19.15 2.91 -5.26
C LYS A 28 -20.37 3.73 -4.81
N ARG A 29 -20.86 3.48 -3.60
CA ARG A 29 -21.88 4.34 -2.98
C ARG A 29 -21.26 5.73 -2.84
N LYS A 30 -21.93 6.76 -3.35
CA LYS A 30 -21.58 8.16 -3.06
C LYS A 30 -21.61 8.30 -1.54
N ALA A 31 -20.48 8.66 -0.93
CA ALA A 31 -20.38 8.77 0.52
C ALA A 31 -21.48 9.71 1.02
N ARG A 32 -22.31 9.25 1.95
CA ARG A 32 -23.24 10.15 2.66
C ARG A 32 -22.35 11.14 3.41
N VAL A 33 -22.50 12.43 3.12
CA VAL A 33 -21.80 13.49 3.85
C VAL A 33 -22.36 13.45 5.27
N ALA A 34 -21.55 13.03 6.23
CA ALA A 34 -21.94 13.05 7.64
C ALA A 34 -22.15 14.51 8.07
N PRO A 35 -23.15 14.81 8.92
CA PRO A 35 -23.33 16.15 9.45
C PRO A 35 -22.08 16.57 10.25
N ASP A 36 -21.68 17.85 10.13
CA ASP A 36 -20.51 18.39 10.82
C ASP A 36 -20.66 18.17 12.35
N PRO A 37 -19.71 17.50 13.02
CA PRO A 37 -19.85 17.12 14.43
C PRO A 37 -19.99 18.34 15.35
N ILE A 38 -19.33 19.45 15.02
CA ILE A 38 -19.45 20.73 15.72
C ILE A 38 -20.88 21.29 15.64
N LYS A 39 -21.56 21.14 14.51
CA LYS A 39 -22.95 21.61 14.35
C LYS A 39 -23.96 20.71 15.05
N ALA A 40 -23.66 19.42 15.17
CA ALA A 40 -24.55 18.43 15.77
C ALA A 40 -24.47 18.41 17.31
N ASN A 41 -23.28 18.56 17.89
CA ASN A 41 -23.07 18.65 19.34
C ASN A 41 -21.78 19.46 19.65
N PRO A 42 -21.87 20.79 19.82
CA PRO A 42 -20.71 21.67 19.83
C PRO A 42 -19.75 21.39 20.98
N ASP A 43 -20.24 21.19 22.21
CA ASP A 43 -19.38 21.06 23.39
C ASP A 43 -18.61 19.73 23.39
N ALA A 44 -19.31 18.61 23.13
CA ALA A 44 -18.65 17.31 23.06
C ALA A 44 -17.70 17.21 21.86
N ALA A 45 -18.09 17.78 20.72
CA ALA A 45 -17.24 17.76 19.52
C ALA A 45 -16.02 18.69 19.65
N ALA A 46 -16.13 19.82 20.37
CA ALA A 46 -15.01 20.68 20.68
C ALA A 46 -13.98 19.98 21.58
N GLN A 47 -14.43 19.27 22.62
CA GLN A 47 -13.55 18.47 23.49
C GLN A 47 -12.83 17.36 22.71
N GLN A 48 -13.55 16.66 21.83
CA GLN A 48 -12.96 15.65 20.95
C GLN A 48 -11.91 16.26 20.01
N LEU A 49 -12.21 17.42 19.42
CA LEU A 49 -11.29 18.10 18.52
C LEU A 49 -10.00 18.52 19.25
N GLN A 50 -10.11 19.04 20.48
CA GLN A 50 -8.94 19.38 21.32
C GLN A 50 -8.05 18.16 21.57
N GLN A 51 -8.62 17.03 21.98
CA GLN A 51 -7.85 15.79 22.20
C GLN A 51 -7.16 15.28 20.93
N LEU A 52 -7.82 15.40 19.77
CA LEU A 52 -7.24 15.03 18.47
C LEU A 52 -6.06 15.95 18.11
N ILE A 53 -6.17 17.26 18.38
CA ILE A 53 -5.12 18.25 18.11
C ILE A 53 -3.93 17.98 19.02
N GLU A 54 -4.12 17.88 20.34
CA GLU A 54 -3.05 17.63 21.31
C GLU A 54 -2.26 16.35 20.96
N ARG A 55 -2.99 15.27 20.63
CA ARG A 55 -2.36 14.02 20.18
C ARG A 55 -1.58 14.21 18.88
N ARG A 56 -2.09 15.01 17.94
CA ARG A 56 -1.43 15.27 16.65
C ARG A 56 -0.17 16.09 16.83
N GLU A 57 -0.19 17.11 17.68
CA GLU A 57 0.96 17.97 17.98
C GLU A 57 2.09 17.18 18.61
N ARG A 58 1.79 16.36 19.63
CA ARG A 58 2.77 15.44 20.21
C ARG A 58 3.41 14.52 19.16
N LEU A 59 2.60 13.96 18.25
CA LEU A 59 3.10 13.10 17.17
C LEU A 59 3.95 13.86 16.15
N GLU A 60 3.69 15.15 15.90
CA GLU A 60 4.53 15.97 15.02
C GLU A 60 5.88 16.31 15.67
N GLU A 61 5.93 16.54 16.97
CA GLU A 61 7.20 16.71 17.71
C GLU A 61 8.04 15.42 17.67
N GLU A 62 7.43 14.27 17.96
CA GLU A 62 8.11 12.97 17.87
C GLU A 62 8.63 12.70 16.45
N LYS A 63 7.84 13.03 15.43
CA LYS A 63 8.23 12.91 14.03
C LYS A 63 9.38 13.85 13.65
N ALA A 64 9.41 15.07 14.20
CA ALA A 64 10.48 16.02 13.96
C ALA A 64 11.80 15.50 14.54
N SER A 65 11.80 15.03 15.79
CA SER A 65 12.98 14.41 16.41
C SER A 65 13.51 13.23 15.59
N VAL A 66 12.62 12.32 15.17
CA VAL A 66 13.02 11.17 14.32
C VAL A 66 13.55 11.62 12.96
N ALA A 67 12.99 12.69 12.39
CA ALA A 67 13.47 13.24 11.13
C ALA A 67 14.88 13.83 11.27
N ASP A 68 15.18 14.46 12.41
CA ASP A 68 16.51 14.98 12.72
C ASP A 68 17.52 13.83 12.85
N ASP A 69 17.19 12.78 13.60
CA ASP A 69 18.04 11.57 13.73
C ASP A 69 18.33 10.93 12.36
N ILE A 70 17.32 10.86 11.48
CA ILE A 70 17.49 10.34 10.10
C ILE A 70 18.44 11.23 9.30
N ARG A 71 18.43 12.55 9.50
CA ARG A 71 19.36 13.45 8.80
C ARG A 71 20.79 13.24 9.29
N ASP A 72 20.99 13.05 10.59
CA ASP A 72 22.31 12.80 11.15
C ASP A 72 22.91 11.48 10.62
N VAL A 73 22.13 10.40 10.59
CA VAL A 73 22.56 9.12 9.99
C VAL A 73 22.92 9.27 8.52
N ASN A 74 22.14 10.05 7.75
CA ASN A 74 22.46 10.30 6.35
C ASN A 74 23.71 11.17 6.18
N ALA A 75 23.95 12.12 7.08
CA ALA A 75 25.16 12.94 7.08
C ALA A 75 26.40 12.10 7.40
N GLU A 76 26.32 11.20 8.38
CA GLU A 76 27.37 10.22 8.69
C GLU A 76 27.68 9.34 7.48
N ALA A 77 26.64 8.76 6.86
CA ALA A 77 26.80 7.93 5.66
C ALA A 77 27.52 8.69 4.53
N LYS A 78 27.16 9.97 4.33
CA LYS A 78 27.80 10.84 3.34
C LYS A 78 29.26 11.12 3.69
N ALA A 79 29.58 11.35 4.97
CA ALA A 79 30.95 11.57 5.44
C ALA A 79 31.83 10.32 5.24
N MET A 80 31.24 9.13 5.35
CA MET A 80 31.90 7.85 5.04
C MET A 80 32.01 7.56 3.53
N GLY A 81 31.41 8.40 2.66
CA GLY A 81 31.48 8.27 1.21
C GLY A 81 30.35 7.44 0.57
N TYR A 82 29.28 7.10 1.31
CA TYR A 82 28.11 6.42 0.74
C TYR A 82 27.14 7.40 0.04
N ASP A 83 26.44 6.92 -0.98
CA ASP A 83 25.36 7.68 -1.63
C ASP A 83 24.03 7.54 -0.85
N VAL A 84 23.63 8.64 -0.21
CA VAL A 84 22.36 8.77 0.54
C VAL A 84 21.13 8.45 -0.32
N LYS A 85 21.16 8.75 -1.63
CA LYS A 85 20.04 8.43 -2.54
C LYS A 85 19.92 6.93 -2.74
N ALA A 86 21.03 6.24 -2.93
CA ALA A 86 21.06 4.79 -3.04
C ALA A 86 20.56 4.12 -1.75
N ILE A 87 20.98 4.61 -0.57
CA ILE A 87 20.49 4.12 0.74
C ILE A 87 18.97 4.27 0.83
N SER A 88 18.43 5.44 0.47
CA SER A 88 16.99 5.71 0.49
C SER A 88 16.21 4.78 -0.44
N ALA A 89 16.73 4.54 -1.65
CA ALA A 89 16.16 3.60 -2.61
C ALA A 89 16.15 2.16 -2.06
N ILE A 90 17.27 1.71 -1.46
CA ILE A 90 17.37 0.39 -0.83
C ILE A 90 16.35 0.24 0.31
N ILE A 91 16.19 1.25 1.17
CA ILE A 91 15.19 1.22 2.24
C ILE A 91 13.78 1.08 1.67
N ALA A 92 13.45 1.79 0.60
CA ALA A 92 12.15 1.64 -0.08
C ALA A 92 11.96 0.22 -0.66
N MET A 93 12.98 -0.31 -1.35
CA MET A 93 12.98 -1.68 -1.88
C MET A 93 12.93 -2.77 -0.80
N ARG A 94 13.35 -2.46 0.44
CA ARG A 94 13.25 -3.38 1.58
C ARG A 94 11.86 -3.38 2.23
N LYS A 95 11.06 -2.34 2.00
CA LYS A 95 9.66 -2.28 2.47
C LYS A 95 8.71 -3.09 1.59
N THR A 96 9.08 -3.34 0.33
CA THR A 96 8.31 -4.16 -0.60
C THR A 96 8.53 -5.66 -0.36
N ASN A 97 7.52 -6.49 -0.62
CA ASN A 97 7.62 -7.95 -0.53
C ASN A 97 8.75 -8.47 -1.45
N PRO A 98 9.66 -9.34 -0.97
CA PRO A 98 10.77 -9.87 -1.78
C PRO A 98 10.33 -10.57 -3.07
N ASP A 99 9.18 -11.27 -3.07
CA ASP A 99 8.71 -11.98 -4.25
C ASP A 99 8.18 -11.00 -5.30
N LEU A 100 7.39 -10.01 -4.90
CA LEU A 100 6.92 -8.94 -5.78
C LEU A 100 8.09 -8.12 -6.36
N ARG A 101 9.15 -7.91 -5.56
CA ARG A 101 10.36 -7.22 -6.02
C ARG A 101 11.09 -8.04 -7.09
N ARG A 102 11.28 -9.34 -6.88
CA ARG A 102 11.90 -10.23 -7.88
C ARG A 102 11.11 -10.29 -9.18
N GLU A 103 9.78 -10.41 -9.08
CA GLU A 103 8.91 -10.38 -10.27
C GLU A 103 9.08 -9.07 -11.05
N ALA A 104 9.06 -7.93 -10.36
CA ALA A 104 9.26 -6.62 -10.98
C ALA A 104 10.67 -6.48 -11.59
N GLU A 105 11.72 -6.97 -10.92
CA GLU A 105 13.10 -6.98 -11.42
C GLU A 105 13.23 -7.83 -12.68
N MET A 106 12.63 -9.03 -12.74
CA MET A 106 12.65 -9.88 -13.94
C MET A 106 11.98 -9.22 -15.15
N VAL A 107 10.85 -8.55 -14.92
CA VAL A 107 10.14 -7.80 -15.98
C VAL A 107 10.98 -6.61 -16.46
N LEU A 108 11.56 -5.86 -15.53
CA LEU A 108 12.44 -4.73 -15.85
C LEU A 108 13.66 -5.17 -16.66
N GLU A 109 14.30 -6.26 -16.25
CA GLU A 109 15.46 -6.81 -16.95
C GLU A 109 15.12 -7.18 -18.39
N THR A 110 14.00 -7.89 -18.58
CA THR A 110 13.50 -8.24 -19.92
C THR A 110 13.35 -7.00 -20.82
N TYR A 111 12.84 -5.90 -20.26
CA TYR A 111 12.67 -4.65 -21.00
C TYR A 111 13.99 -3.90 -21.24
N LYS A 112 14.91 -3.89 -20.27
CA LYS A 112 16.24 -3.27 -20.45
C LYS A 112 17.02 -3.95 -21.57
N THR A 113 17.07 -5.29 -21.56
CA THR A 113 17.75 -6.05 -22.61
C THR A 113 17.09 -5.80 -23.98
N ALA A 114 15.76 -5.74 -24.05
CA ALA A 114 15.05 -5.40 -25.29
C ALA A 114 15.35 -3.97 -25.80
N LEU A 115 15.68 -3.05 -24.89
CA LEU A 115 16.05 -1.66 -25.20
C LEU A 115 17.57 -1.46 -25.35
N GLY A 116 18.39 -2.50 -25.13
CA GLY A 116 19.85 -2.41 -25.14
C GLY A 116 20.43 -1.56 -24.01
N MET A 117 19.78 -1.56 -22.83
CA MET A 117 20.16 -0.77 -21.64
C MET A 117 20.81 -1.62 -20.53
N ASP A 118 21.68 -2.56 -20.91
CA ASP A 118 22.42 -3.44 -19.99
C ASP A 118 23.73 -2.80 -19.47
#